data_AF-A0A319D5S1-F1
#
_entry.id   AF-A0A319D5S1-F1
#
_cell.length_a   1.000
_cell.length_b   1.000
_cell.length_c   1.000
_cell.angle_alpha   90.00
_cell.angle_beta   90.00
_cell.angle_gamma   90.00
#
_symmetry.space_group_name_H-M   'P 1'
#
loop_
_entity.id
_entity.type
_entity.pdbx_description
1 polymer ?
#
loop_
_entity_poly.entity_id
_entity_poly.type
_entity_poly.pdbx_seq_one_letter_code
_entity_poly.pdbx_strand_id
1 'polypeptide(L)'
;VPTLRRQSPFLLLCIMTACLEHNPSLQQTMEEEVRKAVAHRVVVNNERSMDILQGLLVHLSWYHYHWHASHTQAFMLTQMAIVLVVDLGLDRDENFKTHVMPCDVKYYLTEQQDYHHSPTGQRALLGCHYLCFTSSLFRRQLTIRSTKWMDKCTETLAQEAEYPTDLFLRTYVDIESLARTSQSFFEETAQGSIQDLVWKRIFESMETQQNRMEKLLSQRELSENWALQLELYALPTLVLGQALGRQRYVFYLIEIKQLSKLTYSAYKGVTTFLAIPATVAVHLPTASFVIIWHSLMVLSKLSLIFGSQTEIVEIRKKTVHDVGLALMRKLDEMSRGDDVWANCKRIIGSMVSWLENSKSEPQRPQTSS
;
A
#
# COMPACT_ATOMS: atom_id res chain seq x y z
N VAL A 1 6.16 -22.30 -19.76
CA VAL A 1 6.32 -21.02 -20.51
C VAL A 1 5.52 -20.96 -21.83
N PRO A 2 5.41 -22.02 -22.68
CA PRO A 2 4.62 -21.94 -23.93
C PRO A 2 3.12 -21.64 -23.73
N THR A 3 2.57 -22.02 -22.58
CA THR A 3 1.15 -21.83 -22.22
C THR A 3 0.83 -20.39 -21.84
N LEU A 4 1.60 -19.76 -20.95
CA LEU A 4 1.35 -18.39 -20.49
C LEU A 4 1.46 -17.37 -21.64
N ARG A 5 2.46 -17.51 -22.52
CA ARG A 5 2.60 -16.64 -23.70
C ARG A 5 1.38 -16.70 -24.64
N ARG A 6 0.71 -17.85 -24.72
CA ARG A 6 -0.47 -18.05 -25.56
C ARG A 6 -1.76 -17.62 -24.86
N GLN A 7 -1.87 -17.87 -23.57
CA GLN A 7 -3.09 -17.64 -22.79
C GLN A 7 -3.18 -16.21 -22.22
N SER A 8 -2.05 -15.65 -21.80
CA SER A 8 -1.97 -14.35 -21.11
C SER A 8 -0.73 -13.57 -21.55
N PRO A 9 -0.67 -13.14 -22.82
CA PRO A 9 0.50 -12.47 -23.38
C PRO A 9 0.79 -11.12 -22.71
N PHE A 10 -0.23 -10.39 -22.26
CA PHE A 10 -0.02 -9.10 -21.60
C PHE A 10 0.43 -9.27 -20.16
N LEU A 11 -0.13 -10.23 -19.43
CA LEU A 11 0.40 -10.62 -18.12
C LEU A 11 1.88 -10.99 -18.22
N LEU A 12 2.27 -11.78 -19.21
CA LEU A 12 3.67 -12.13 -19.44
C LEU A 12 4.53 -10.89 -19.71
N LEU A 13 4.07 -9.94 -20.52
CA LEU A 13 4.79 -8.68 -20.77
C LEU A 13 5.03 -7.90 -19.47
N CYS A 14 4.02 -7.77 -18.61
CA CYS A 14 4.15 -7.08 -17.33
C CYS A 14 5.09 -7.81 -16.36
N ILE A 15 5.04 -9.15 -16.30
CA ILE A 15 5.97 -9.95 -15.48
C ILE A 15 7.41 -9.76 -15.95
N MET A 16 7.66 -9.87 -17.26
CA MET A 16 9.01 -9.67 -17.81
C MET A 16 9.51 -8.26 -17.50
N THR A 17 8.65 -7.24 -17.63
CA THR A 17 8.98 -5.85 -17.31
C THR A 17 9.36 -5.68 -15.83
N ALA A 18 8.63 -6.34 -14.92
CA ALA A 18 8.91 -6.29 -13.49
C ALA A 18 10.26 -6.95 -13.13
N CYS A 19 10.68 -8.00 -13.84
CA CYS A 19 11.94 -8.74 -13.64
C CYS A 19 13.17 -8.13 -14.35
N LEU A 20 13.06 -6.90 -14.87
CA LEU A 20 14.15 -6.20 -15.56
C LEU A 20 14.83 -5.14 -14.67
N GLU A 21 14.72 -5.25 -13.35
CA GLU A 21 15.33 -4.30 -12.39
C GLU A 21 16.85 -4.17 -12.54
N HIS A 22 17.50 -5.22 -13.03
CA HIS A 22 18.94 -5.24 -13.31
C HIS A 22 19.33 -4.45 -14.58
N ASN A 23 18.36 -4.09 -15.44
CA ASN A 23 18.57 -3.34 -16.68
C ASN A 23 17.52 -2.21 -16.83
N PRO A 24 17.73 -1.06 -16.16
CA PRO A 24 16.77 0.06 -16.15
C PRO A 24 16.40 0.59 -17.54
N SER A 25 17.35 0.63 -18.47
CA SER A 25 17.10 1.11 -19.83
C SER A 25 16.13 0.20 -20.59
N LEU A 26 16.34 -1.12 -20.52
CA LEU A 26 15.42 -2.08 -21.14
C LEU A 26 14.07 -2.11 -20.42
N GLN A 27 14.07 -1.99 -19.09
CA GLN A 27 12.84 -1.91 -18.30
C GLN A 27 11.99 -0.70 -18.70
N GLN A 28 12.60 0.45 -18.97
CA GLN A 28 11.92 1.64 -19.47
C GLN A 28 11.32 1.38 -20.86
N THR A 29 12.06 0.80 -21.80
CA THR A 29 11.51 0.45 -23.12
C THR A 29 10.33 -0.51 -23.02
N MET A 30 10.41 -1.51 -22.14
CA MET A 30 9.32 -2.47 -21.92
C MET A 30 8.10 -1.83 -21.24
N GLU A 31 8.31 -0.87 -20.32
CA GLU A 31 7.23 -0.06 -19.73
C GLU A 31 6.44 0.69 -20.81
N GLU A 32 7.14 1.28 -21.78
CA GLU A 32 6.48 2.00 -22.87
C GLU A 32 5.60 1.06 -23.71
N GLU A 33 6.04 -0.18 -23.94
CA GLU A 33 5.25 -1.21 -24.62
C GLU A 33 4.05 -1.65 -23.78
N VAL A 34 4.20 -1.78 -22.45
CA VAL A 34 3.06 -2.03 -21.54
C VAL A 34 2.02 -0.91 -21.69
N ARG A 35 2.44 0.35 -21.64
CA ARG A 35 1.53 1.50 -21.76
C ARG A 35 0.83 1.55 -23.13
N LYS A 36 1.55 1.29 -24.22
CA LYS A 36 0.95 1.18 -25.57
C LYS A 36 -0.07 0.06 -25.63
N ALA A 37 0.24 -1.10 -25.06
CA ALA A 37 -0.68 -2.24 -25.00
C ALA A 37 -1.93 -1.92 -24.18
N VAL A 38 -1.80 -1.24 -23.04
CA VAL A 38 -2.96 -0.77 -22.25
C VAL A 38 -3.82 0.21 -23.05
N ALA A 39 -3.22 1.24 -23.64
CA ALA A 39 -3.94 2.22 -24.44
C ALA A 39 -4.71 1.57 -25.60
N HIS A 40 -4.06 0.67 -26.33
CA HIS A 40 -4.68 0.01 -27.47
C HIS A 40 -5.77 -1.00 -27.03
N ARG A 41 -5.44 -1.92 -26.11
CA ARG A 41 -6.35 -3.01 -25.74
C ARG A 41 -7.52 -2.52 -24.88
N VAL A 42 -7.25 -1.71 -23.86
CA VAL A 42 -8.28 -1.28 -22.91
C VAL A 42 -9.13 -0.13 -23.46
N VAL A 43 -8.49 0.88 -24.06
CA VAL A 43 -9.18 2.12 -24.46
C VAL A 43 -9.67 2.04 -25.90
N VAL A 44 -8.82 1.66 -26.86
CA VAL A 44 -9.21 1.63 -28.28
C VAL A 44 -10.09 0.43 -28.60
N ASN A 45 -9.68 -0.77 -28.20
CA ASN A 45 -10.40 -2.01 -28.51
C ASN A 45 -11.50 -2.38 -27.50
N ASN A 46 -11.58 -1.66 -26.37
CA ASN A 46 -12.51 -1.96 -25.28
C ASN A 46 -12.42 -3.41 -24.76
N GLU A 47 -11.22 -4.01 -24.76
CA GLU A 47 -11.01 -5.38 -24.29
C GLU A 47 -11.12 -5.46 -22.76
N ARG A 48 -11.80 -6.48 -22.26
CA ARG A 48 -11.94 -6.79 -20.83
C ARG A 48 -11.60 -8.27 -20.61
N SER A 49 -10.50 -8.54 -19.93
CA SER A 49 -10.04 -9.92 -19.69
C SER A 49 -9.18 -10.02 -18.44
N MET A 50 -9.13 -11.23 -17.88
CA MET A 50 -8.26 -11.54 -16.73
C MET A 50 -6.76 -11.34 -17.07
N ASP A 51 -6.34 -11.59 -18.32
CA ASP A 51 -4.98 -11.31 -18.79
C ASP A 51 -4.60 -9.83 -18.57
N ILE A 52 -5.48 -8.91 -18.97
CA ILE A 52 -5.26 -7.46 -18.81
C ILE A 52 -5.27 -7.08 -17.33
N LEU A 53 -6.27 -7.53 -16.57
CA LEU A 53 -6.38 -7.19 -15.16
C LEU A 53 -5.15 -7.67 -14.37
N GLN A 54 -4.78 -8.94 -14.50
CA GLN A 54 -3.62 -9.49 -13.80
C GLN A 54 -2.32 -8.80 -14.24
N GLY A 55 -2.16 -8.53 -15.53
CA GLY A 55 -0.99 -7.80 -16.04
C GLY A 55 -0.88 -6.39 -15.45
N LEU A 56 -2.00 -5.66 -15.36
CA LEU A 56 -2.03 -4.35 -14.72
C LEU A 56 -1.70 -4.41 -13.23
N LEU A 57 -2.24 -5.39 -12.50
CA LEU A 57 -1.94 -5.57 -11.07
C LEU A 57 -0.44 -5.85 -10.83
N VAL A 58 0.18 -6.68 -11.68
CA VAL A 58 1.64 -6.92 -11.63
C VAL A 58 2.40 -5.63 -11.92
N HIS A 59 2.05 -4.92 -13.00
CA HIS A 59 2.71 -3.69 -13.38
C HIS A 59 2.63 -2.61 -12.28
N LEU A 60 1.46 -2.43 -11.67
CA LEU A 60 1.26 -1.52 -10.54
C LEU A 60 2.05 -1.94 -9.29
N SER A 61 2.17 -3.25 -9.04
CA SER A 61 2.91 -3.78 -7.89
C SER A 61 4.40 -3.48 -7.93
N TRP A 62 4.99 -3.20 -9.10
CA TRP A 62 6.39 -2.78 -9.26
C TRP A 62 6.55 -1.38 -9.87
N TYR A 63 5.50 -0.56 -9.81
CA TYR A 63 5.48 0.77 -10.43
C TYR A 63 6.61 1.71 -9.99
N HIS A 64 7.20 1.55 -8.80
CA HIS A 64 8.33 2.39 -8.37
C HIS A 64 9.51 2.38 -9.35
N TYR A 65 9.73 1.27 -10.08
CA TYR A 65 10.75 1.20 -11.14
C TYR A 65 10.45 2.10 -12.35
N HIS A 66 9.20 2.49 -12.54
CA HIS A 66 8.76 3.41 -13.60
C HIS A 66 8.86 4.86 -13.13
N TRP A 67 9.93 5.22 -12.41
CA TRP A 67 10.08 6.53 -11.75
C TRP A 67 10.19 7.72 -12.71
N HIS A 68 10.59 7.48 -13.97
CA HIS A 68 10.55 8.47 -15.04
C HIS A 68 9.11 8.75 -15.52
N ALA A 69 8.20 7.81 -15.33
CA ALA A 69 6.79 8.01 -15.62
C ALA A 69 6.16 8.89 -14.54
N SER A 70 5.26 9.78 -14.96
CA SER A 70 4.57 10.68 -14.03
C SER A 70 3.76 9.87 -13.01
N HIS A 71 3.83 10.24 -11.72
CA HIS A 71 2.98 9.66 -10.67
C HIS A 71 1.48 9.69 -11.00
N THR A 72 1.03 10.61 -11.86
CA THR A 72 -0.35 10.66 -12.35
C THR A 72 -0.75 9.42 -13.17
N GLN A 73 0.20 8.77 -13.84
CA GLN A 73 -0.04 7.57 -14.62
C GLN A 73 -0.33 6.35 -13.73
N ALA A 74 0.35 6.18 -12.59
CA ALA A 74 0.01 5.12 -11.62
C ALA A 74 -1.47 5.21 -11.24
N PHE A 75 -1.96 6.40 -10.89
CA PHE A 75 -3.35 6.59 -10.48
C PHE A 75 -4.34 6.31 -11.61
N MET A 76 -4.02 6.72 -12.83
CA MET A 76 -4.83 6.40 -14.00
C MET A 76 -4.92 4.88 -14.23
N LEU A 77 -3.78 4.18 -14.18
CA LEU A 77 -3.73 2.73 -14.34
C LEU A 77 -4.45 1.98 -13.21
N THR A 78 -4.35 2.46 -11.98
CA THR A 78 -5.14 1.94 -10.85
C THR A 78 -6.64 2.11 -11.11
N GLN A 79 -7.09 3.27 -11.59
CA GLN A 79 -8.51 3.47 -11.95
C GLN A 79 -8.96 2.55 -13.10
N MET A 80 -8.11 2.31 -14.10
CA MET A 80 -8.39 1.33 -15.15
C MET A 80 -8.53 -0.09 -14.60
N ALA A 81 -7.70 -0.48 -13.62
CA ALA A 81 -7.81 -1.78 -12.96
C ALA A 81 -9.15 -1.90 -12.18
N ILE A 82 -9.60 -0.84 -11.51
CA ILE A 82 -10.93 -0.80 -10.86
C ILE A 82 -12.04 -0.99 -11.89
N VAL A 83 -11.99 -0.28 -13.01
CA VAL A 83 -12.98 -0.43 -14.08
C VAL A 83 -13.00 -1.86 -14.62
N LEU A 84 -11.84 -2.49 -14.82
CA LEU A 84 -11.74 -3.88 -15.25
C LEU A 84 -12.36 -4.86 -14.24
N VAL A 85 -12.17 -4.63 -12.93
CA VAL A 85 -12.80 -5.43 -11.87
C VAL A 85 -14.33 -5.38 -11.98
N VAL A 86 -14.88 -4.19 -12.18
CA VAL A 86 -16.33 -3.97 -12.32
C VAL A 86 -16.87 -4.58 -13.61
N ASP A 87 -16.20 -4.35 -14.73
CA ASP A 87 -16.61 -4.86 -16.05
C ASP A 87 -16.55 -6.39 -16.13
N LEU A 88 -15.59 -7.01 -15.43
CA LEU A 88 -15.50 -8.47 -15.26
C LEU A 88 -16.49 -9.00 -14.20
N GLY A 89 -17.22 -8.13 -13.51
CA GLY A 89 -18.20 -8.49 -12.50
C GLY A 89 -17.61 -9.13 -11.25
N LEU A 90 -16.33 -8.88 -10.94
CA LEU A 90 -15.62 -9.50 -9.81
C LEU A 90 -16.05 -8.93 -8.46
N ASP A 91 -16.64 -7.73 -8.43
CA ASP A 91 -17.07 -7.02 -7.23
C ASP A 91 -18.56 -7.21 -6.87
N ARG A 92 -19.29 -8.02 -7.63
CA ARG A 92 -20.75 -8.20 -7.50
C ARG A 92 -21.13 -8.82 -6.16
N ASP A 93 -21.73 -8.03 -5.27
CA ASP A 93 -22.44 -8.59 -4.11
C ASP A 93 -23.71 -9.31 -4.59
N GLU A 94 -24.00 -10.51 -4.08
CA GLU A 94 -25.19 -11.31 -4.44
C GLU A 94 -26.52 -10.53 -4.26
N ASN A 95 -26.50 -9.46 -3.44
CA ASN A 95 -27.63 -8.57 -3.23
C ASN A 95 -27.84 -7.52 -4.35
N PHE A 96 -26.86 -7.34 -5.24
CA PHE A 96 -26.95 -6.42 -6.37
C PHE A 96 -27.65 -7.11 -7.54
N LYS A 97 -28.98 -7.23 -7.44
CA LYS A 97 -29.83 -7.55 -8.60
C LYS A 97 -29.73 -6.39 -9.58
N THR A 98 -28.82 -6.47 -10.54
CA THR A 98 -28.78 -5.55 -11.67
C THR A 98 -30.16 -5.60 -12.33
N HIS A 99 -30.86 -4.47 -12.39
CA HIS A 99 -31.93 -4.30 -13.37
C HIS A 99 -31.26 -4.31 -14.74
N VAL A 100 -31.04 -5.51 -15.28
CA VAL A 100 -30.44 -5.72 -16.60
C VAL A 100 -31.36 -5.05 -17.61
N MET A 101 -30.88 -3.96 -18.22
CA MET A 101 -31.53 -3.37 -19.38
C MET A 101 -31.45 -4.38 -20.54
N PRO A 102 -32.55 -4.68 -21.25
CA PRO A 102 -32.59 -5.73 -22.27
C PRO A 102 -31.57 -5.57 -23.42
N CYS A 103 -31.05 -4.35 -23.62
CA CYS A 103 -30.11 -4.05 -24.71
C CYS A 103 -28.68 -4.53 -24.44
N ASP A 104 -28.31 -4.75 -23.18
CA ASP A 104 -26.94 -5.10 -22.79
C ASP A 104 -26.67 -6.63 -22.81
N VAL A 105 -27.73 -7.42 -22.92
CA VAL A 105 -27.72 -8.87 -22.82
C VAL A 105 -26.82 -9.54 -23.88
N LYS A 106 -26.56 -8.89 -25.02
CA LYS A 106 -25.67 -9.43 -26.06
C LYS A 106 -24.17 -9.32 -25.72
N TYR A 107 -23.75 -8.37 -24.89
CA TYR A 107 -22.34 -8.21 -24.52
C TYR A 107 -21.95 -9.09 -23.32
N TYR A 108 -22.89 -9.39 -22.42
CA TYR A 108 -22.60 -10.14 -21.19
C TYR A 108 -22.70 -11.68 -21.31
N LEU A 109 -23.25 -12.21 -22.42
CA LEU A 109 -23.56 -13.64 -22.56
C LEU A 109 -22.55 -14.46 -23.39
N THR A 110 -21.40 -13.89 -23.77
CA THR A 110 -20.35 -14.67 -24.43
C THR A 110 -19.56 -15.45 -23.37
N GLU A 111 -19.93 -16.73 -23.17
CA GLU A 111 -19.18 -17.76 -22.41
C GLU A 111 -18.28 -17.21 -21.29
N GLN A 112 -18.85 -16.41 -20.38
CA GLN A 112 -18.08 -15.92 -19.24
C GLN A 112 -17.80 -17.12 -18.34
N GLN A 113 -16.55 -17.63 -18.40
CA GLN A 113 -15.98 -18.35 -17.27
C GLN A 113 -16.34 -17.56 -16.01
N ASP A 114 -16.97 -18.22 -15.05
CA ASP A 114 -17.41 -17.59 -13.81
C ASP A 114 -16.19 -17.21 -12.95
N TYR A 115 -15.52 -16.13 -13.34
CA TYR A 115 -14.33 -15.63 -12.68
C TYR A 115 -14.66 -15.04 -11.32
N HIS A 116 -15.91 -14.60 -11.12
CA HIS A 116 -16.40 -14.05 -9.86
C HIS A 116 -16.17 -15.03 -8.70
N HIS A 117 -16.58 -16.29 -8.87
CA HIS A 117 -16.38 -17.33 -7.87
C HIS A 117 -15.02 -18.05 -7.98
N SER A 118 -14.22 -17.74 -9.01
CA SER A 118 -12.90 -18.37 -9.18
C SER A 118 -11.88 -17.83 -8.17
N PRO A 119 -11.00 -18.69 -7.60
CA PRO A 119 -9.93 -18.24 -6.70
C PRO A 119 -9.02 -17.15 -7.34
N THR A 120 -8.78 -17.26 -8.65
CA THR A 120 -7.99 -16.28 -9.41
C THR A 120 -8.67 -14.92 -9.47
N GLY A 121 -9.98 -14.87 -9.73
CA GLY A 121 -10.75 -13.62 -9.76
C GLY A 121 -10.85 -12.99 -8.37
N GLN A 122 -11.08 -13.80 -7.33
CA GLN A 122 -11.09 -13.33 -5.94
C GLN A 122 -9.75 -12.71 -5.52
N ARG A 123 -8.62 -13.36 -5.85
CA ARG A 123 -7.29 -12.79 -5.60
C ARG A 123 -7.06 -11.49 -6.38
N ALA A 124 -7.51 -11.41 -7.63
CA ALA A 124 -7.38 -10.20 -8.44
C ALA A 124 -8.19 -9.03 -7.86
N LEU A 125 -9.42 -9.27 -7.41
CA LEU A 125 -10.26 -8.30 -6.71
C LEU A 125 -9.54 -7.77 -5.46
N LEU A 126 -9.07 -8.67 -4.59
CA LEU A 126 -8.43 -8.33 -3.33
C LEU A 126 -7.08 -7.61 -3.56
N GLY A 127 -6.31 -8.02 -4.57
CA GLY A 127 -5.08 -7.35 -4.97
C GLY A 127 -5.33 -5.94 -5.50
N CYS A 128 -6.39 -5.74 -6.30
CA CYS A 128 -6.81 -4.42 -6.76
C CYS A 128 -7.19 -3.51 -5.59
N HIS A 129 -7.99 -4.02 -4.66
CA HIS A 129 -8.38 -3.31 -3.43
C HIS A 129 -7.14 -2.88 -2.61
N TYR A 130 -6.18 -3.77 -2.41
CA TYR A 130 -4.96 -3.47 -1.66
C TYR A 130 -4.06 -2.44 -2.36
N LEU A 131 -3.92 -2.48 -3.70
CA LEU A 131 -3.19 -1.44 -4.45
C LEU A 131 -3.86 -0.06 -4.37
N CYS A 132 -5.19 -0.02 -4.31
CA CYS A 132 -5.93 1.21 -4.05
C CYS A 132 -5.65 1.74 -2.64
N PHE A 133 -5.74 0.87 -1.62
CA PHE A 133 -5.44 1.24 -0.24
C PHE A 133 -4.04 1.82 -0.08
N THR A 134 -3.01 1.14 -0.57
CA THR A 134 -1.62 1.60 -0.49
C THR A 134 -1.44 2.95 -1.21
N SER A 135 -2.07 3.14 -2.36
CA SER A 135 -2.07 4.45 -3.07
C SER A 135 -2.77 5.55 -2.27
N SER A 136 -3.81 5.21 -1.50
CA SER A 136 -4.61 6.17 -0.72
C SER A 136 -3.84 6.85 0.41
N LEU A 137 -2.75 6.22 0.89
CA LEU A 137 -1.88 6.77 1.94
C LEU A 137 -1.27 8.13 1.57
N PHE A 138 -1.01 8.37 0.27
CA PHE A 138 -0.53 9.64 -0.26
C PHE A 138 -1.59 10.43 -1.03
N ARG A 139 -2.59 9.76 -1.62
CA ARG A 139 -3.69 10.38 -2.39
C ARG A 139 -5.05 9.79 -2.02
N ARG A 140 -5.73 10.46 -1.09
CA ARG A 140 -6.99 9.99 -0.46
C ARG A 140 -8.15 9.69 -1.40
N GLN A 141 -8.13 10.20 -2.63
CA GLN A 141 -9.23 10.06 -3.59
C GLN A 141 -9.32 8.69 -4.27
N LEU A 142 -8.43 7.74 -3.94
CA LEU A 142 -8.30 6.44 -4.62
C LEU A 142 -8.74 5.28 -3.71
N THR A 143 -10.01 5.19 -3.36
CA THR A 143 -10.52 4.13 -2.47
C THR A 143 -11.58 3.28 -3.16
N ILE A 144 -11.39 1.95 -3.12
CA ILE A 144 -12.47 0.99 -3.30
C ILE A 144 -13.02 0.72 -1.89
N ARG A 145 -14.34 0.73 -1.72
CA ARG A 145 -14.95 0.36 -0.44
C ARG A 145 -14.83 -1.14 -0.22
N SER A 146 -14.35 -1.55 0.94
CA SER A 146 -14.46 -2.96 1.36
C SER A 146 -15.93 -3.38 1.41
N THR A 147 -16.24 -4.52 0.78
CA THR A 147 -17.59 -5.08 0.66
C THR A 147 -17.69 -6.41 1.41
N LYS A 148 -18.91 -6.81 1.78
CA LYS A 148 -19.16 -8.15 2.36
C LYS A 148 -18.74 -9.27 1.43
N TRP A 149 -18.78 -9.02 0.12
CA TRP A 149 -18.26 -9.95 -0.87
C TRP A 149 -16.74 -10.17 -0.73
N MET A 150 -15.95 -9.11 -0.49
CA MET A 150 -14.52 -9.25 -0.22
C MET A 150 -14.26 -10.04 1.07
N ASP A 151 -15.06 -9.83 2.12
CA ASP A 151 -15.00 -10.66 3.33
C ASP A 151 -15.19 -12.14 2.97
N LYS A 152 -16.22 -12.45 2.18
CA LYS A 152 -16.51 -13.82 1.73
C LYS A 152 -15.39 -14.42 0.89
N CYS A 153 -14.79 -13.63 -0.03
CA CYS A 153 -13.63 -14.04 -0.81
C CYS A 153 -12.46 -14.45 0.10
N THR A 154 -12.16 -13.64 1.12
CA THR A 154 -11.06 -13.97 2.06
C THR A 154 -11.34 -15.23 2.87
N GLU A 155 -12.60 -15.49 3.23
CA GLU A 155 -12.99 -16.73 3.91
C GLU A 155 -12.83 -17.96 3.02
N THR A 156 -13.34 -17.90 1.79
CA THR A 156 -13.23 -18.98 0.81
C THR A 156 -11.76 -19.31 0.51
N LEU A 157 -10.95 -18.30 0.21
CA LEU A 157 -9.51 -18.47 -0.05
C LEU A 157 -8.75 -18.99 1.18
N ALA A 158 -9.18 -18.68 2.39
CA ALA A 158 -8.55 -19.21 3.60
C ALA A 158 -8.94 -20.67 3.89
N GLN A 159 -10.17 -21.07 3.56
CA GLN A 159 -10.65 -22.45 3.71
C GLN A 159 -10.03 -23.38 2.67
N GLU A 160 -9.93 -22.91 1.42
CA GLU A 160 -9.42 -23.66 0.27
C GLU A 160 -8.12 -23.01 -0.25
N ALA A 161 -7.17 -22.80 0.65
CA ALA A 161 -5.92 -22.12 0.33
C ALA A 161 -5.09 -22.90 -0.70
N GLU A 162 -4.98 -22.34 -1.92
CA GLU A 162 -4.10 -22.85 -2.98
C GLU A 162 -2.65 -22.44 -2.71
N TYR A 163 -2.46 -21.23 -2.18
CA TYR A 163 -1.16 -20.68 -1.80
C TYR A 163 -1.10 -20.36 -0.31
N PRO A 164 0.04 -20.55 0.39
CA PRO A 164 0.18 -20.18 1.80
C PRO A 164 -0.16 -18.71 2.08
N THR A 165 0.05 -17.84 1.09
CA THR A 165 -0.24 -16.40 1.15
C THR A 165 -1.73 -16.08 1.19
N ASP A 166 -2.62 -16.98 0.76
CA ASP A 166 -4.07 -16.77 0.77
C ASP A 166 -4.61 -16.50 2.18
N LEU A 167 -3.97 -17.11 3.19
CA LEU A 167 -4.31 -16.97 4.61
C LEU A 167 -4.14 -15.54 5.15
N PHE A 168 -3.35 -14.70 4.48
CA PHE A 168 -3.04 -13.33 4.88
C PHE A 168 -3.95 -12.29 4.22
N LEU A 169 -4.71 -12.67 3.18
CA LEU A 169 -5.56 -11.75 2.44
C LEU A 169 -6.59 -11.05 3.34
N ARG A 170 -7.12 -11.78 4.33
CA ARG A 170 -8.02 -11.22 5.35
C ARG A 170 -7.39 -10.06 6.10
N THR A 171 -6.12 -10.20 6.51
CA THR A 171 -5.41 -9.18 7.28
C THR A 171 -5.25 -7.89 6.48
N TYR A 172 -4.96 -7.97 5.17
CA TYR A 172 -4.87 -6.78 4.33
C TYR A 172 -6.20 -6.02 4.23
N VAL A 173 -7.32 -6.74 4.07
CA VAL A 173 -8.66 -6.12 4.04
C VAL A 173 -9.02 -5.50 5.39
N ASP A 174 -8.72 -6.19 6.49
CA ASP A 174 -9.01 -5.70 7.84
C ASP A 174 -8.19 -4.43 8.17
N ILE A 175 -6.92 -4.35 7.74
CA ILE A 175 -6.07 -3.15 7.94
C ILE A 175 -6.66 -1.93 7.22
N GLU A 176 -7.10 -2.07 5.96
CA GLU A 176 -7.77 -0.99 5.23
C GLU A 176 -9.01 -0.53 5.98
N SER A 177 -9.85 -1.47 6.41
CA SER A 177 -11.12 -1.17 7.08
C SER A 177 -10.90 -0.42 8.39
N LEU A 178 -9.87 -0.80 9.15
CA LEU A 178 -9.44 -0.09 10.36
C LEU A 178 -8.89 1.31 10.04
N ALA A 179 -8.04 1.44 9.03
CA ALA A 179 -7.48 2.73 8.61
C ALA A 179 -8.57 3.71 8.15
N ARG A 180 -9.55 3.23 7.38
CA ARG A 180 -10.69 4.03 6.92
C ARG A 180 -11.62 4.43 8.07
N THR A 181 -11.87 3.52 9.01
CA THR A 181 -12.65 3.83 10.22
C THR A 181 -11.90 4.87 11.05
N SER A 182 -10.61 4.67 11.32
CA SER A 182 -9.78 5.68 12.00
C SER A 182 -9.85 7.04 11.30
N GLN A 183 -9.86 7.08 9.97
CA GLN A 183 -9.96 8.31 9.21
C GLN A 183 -11.32 8.99 9.38
N SER A 184 -12.45 8.26 9.24
CA SER A 184 -13.78 8.86 9.35
C SER A 184 -13.99 9.47 10.75
N PHE A 185 -13.49 8.81 11.79
CA PHE A 185 -13.56 9.32 13.16
C PHE A 185 -12.69 10.55 13.41
N PHE A 186 -11.58 10.71 12.68
CA PHE A 186 -10.86 11.97 12.71
C PHE A 186 -11.67 13.07 12.01
N GLU A 187 -12.30 12.79 10.88
CA GLU A 187 -13.07 13.78 10.11
C GLU A 187 -14.35 14.25 10.83
N GLU A 188 -15.04 13.35 11.52
CA GLU A 188 -16.25 13.65 12.30
C GLU A 188 -15.94 14.45 13.58
N THR A 189 -16.72 15.52 13.82
CA THR A 189 -16.57 16.44 14.96
C THR A 189 -17.22 15.90 16.25
N ALA A 190 -17.62 14.63 16.30
CA ALA A 190 -18.41 14.09 17.39
C ALA A 190 -17.59 13.95 18.69
N GLN A 191 -18.06 14.59 19.77
CA GLN A 191 -17.52 14.47 21.12
C GLN A 191 -18.40 13.53 21.95
N GLY A 192 -17.81 12.58 22.69
CA GLY A 192 -18.52 11.78 23.69
C GLY A 192 -18.02 10.33 23.86
N SER A 193 -18.67 9.59 24.76
CA SER A 193 -18.32 8.20 25.16
C SER A 193 -18.33 7.16 24.03
N ILE A 194 -19.06 7.43 22.94
CA ILE A 194 -19.09 6.57 21.75
C ILE A 194 -17.71 6.55 21.06
N GLN A 195 -16.98 7.67 21.09
CA GLN A 195 -15.67 7.79 20.47
C GLN A 195 -14.63 6.90 21.16
N ASP A 196 -14.64 6.87 22.50
CA ASP A 196 -13.71 6.03 23.28
C ASP A 196 -13.94 4.54 23.04
N LEU A 197 -15.21 4.11 22.92
CA LEU A 197 -15.55 2.71 22.61
C LEU A 197 -15.07 2.29 21.22
N VAL A 198 -15.17 3.18 20.23
CA VAL A 198 -14.69 2.92 18.87
C VAL A 198 -13.18 2.81 18.85
N TRP A 199 -12.46 3.75 19.47
CA TRP A 199 -11.01 3.69 19.52
C TRP A 199 -10.51 2.45 20.24
N LYS A 200 -11.15 2.09 21.36
CA LYS A 200 -10.88 0.83 22.05
C LYS A 200 -11.01 -0.37 21.11
N ARG A 201 -12.11 -0.44 20.34
CA ARG A 201 -12.31 -1.51 19.33
C ARG A 201 -11.25 -1.51 18.24
N ILE A 202 -10.83 -0.33 17.76
CA ILE A 202 -9.75 -0.21 16.77
C ILE A 202 -8.45 -0.77 17.35
N PHE A 203 -8.06 -0.39 18.57
CA PHE A 203 -6.83 -0.88 19.20
C PHE A 203 -6.86 -2.39 19.46
N GLU A 204 -7.96 -2.92 19.99
CA GLU A 204 -8.15 -4.36 20.22
C GLU A 204 -8.10 -5.14 18.89
N SER A 205 -8.69 -4.59 17.82
CA SER A 205 -8.66 -5.20 16.50
C SER A 205 -7.24 -5.18 15.91
N MET A 206 -6.50 -4.08 16.05
CA MET A 206 -5.11 -4.01 15.59
C MET A 206 -4.23 -5.04 16.29
N GLU A 207 -4.33 -5.15 17.62
CA GLU A 207 -3.58 -6.13 18.41
C GLU A 207 -3.95 -7.57 18.02
N THR A 208 -5.24 -7.84 17.81
CA THR A 208 -5.72 -9.14 17.33
C THR A 208 -5.13 -9.49 15.97
N GLN A 209 -5.08 -8.53 15.04
CA GLN A 209 -4.51 -8.75 13.70
C GLN A 209 -3.00 -8.98 13.75
N GLN A 210 -2.26 -8.23 14.58
CA GLN A 210 -0.82 -8.44 14.75
C GLN A 210 -0.54 -9.84 15.31
N ASN A 211 -1.20 -10.23 16.39
CA ASN A 211 -1.04 -11.56 17.00
C ASN A 211 -1.41 -12.69 16.03
N ARG A 212 -2.48 -12.53 15.23
CA ARG A 212 -2.88 -13.49 14.21
C ARG A 212 -1.79 -13.63 13.14
N MET A 213 -1.28 -12.53 12.62
CA MET A 213 -0.28 -12.56 11.55
C MET A 213 1.07 -13.10 12.04
N GLU A 214 1.51 -12.76 13.24
CA GLU A 214 2.71 -13.34 13.88
C GLU A 214 2.59 -14.87 14.03
N LYS A 215 1.43 -15.35 14.49
CA LYS A 215 1.15 -16.77 14.61
C LYS A 215 1.19 -17.46 13.26
N LEU A 216 0.56 -16.89 12.22
CA LEU A 216 0.56 -17.45 10.88
C LEU A 216 1.95 -17.50 10.25
N LEU A 217 2.75 -16.42 10.40
CA LEU A 217 4.13 -16.37 9.92
C LEU A 217 4.98 -17.47 10.55
N SER A 218 4.83 -17.68 11.86
CA SER A 218 5.56 -18.71 12.61
C SER A 218 5.11 -20.13 12.20
N GLN A 219 3.81 -20.35 12.03
CA GLN A 219 3.25 -21.68 11.72
C GLN A 219 3.47 -22.14 10.28
N ARG A 220 3.72 -21.23 9.34
CA ARG A 220 3.88 -21.54 7.91
C ARG A 220 5.31 -21.40 7.42
N GLU A 221 6.27 -21.19 8.33
CA GLU A 221 7.68 -20.97 8.01
C GLU A 221 7.88 -19.79 7.01
N LEU A 222 6.99 -18.80 7.07
CA LEU A 222 7.03 -17.60 6.23
C LEU A 222 7.76 -16.43 6.90
N SER A 223 8.63 -16.73 7.87
CA SER A 223 9.43 -15.72 8.57
C SER A 223 10.37 -14.96 7.62
N GLU A 224 10.70 -15.51 6.46
CA GLU A 224 11.51 -14.81 5.45
C GLU A 224 10.67 -13.95 4.49
N ASN A 225 9.34 -13.94 4.62
CA ASN A 225 8.49 -13.06 3.83
C ASN A 225 8.54 -11.63 4.38
N TRP A 226 9.57 -10.90 3.96
CA TRP A 226 9.82 -9.54 4.41
C TRP A 226 8.71 -8.56 4.07
N ALA A 227 7.98 -8.76 2.96
CA ALA A 227 6.84 -7.91 2.61
C ALA A 227 5.73 -8.01 3.67
N LEU A 228 5.38 -9.23 4.08
CA LEU A 228 4.41 -9.48 5.16
C LEU A 228 4.90 -8.95 6.50
N GLN A 229 6.19 -9.08 6.81
CA GLN A 229 6.75 -8.55 8.05
C GLN A 229 6.70 -7.02 8.12
N LEU A 230 7.02 -6.34 7.01
CA LEU A 230 6.93 -4.88 6.95
C LEU A 230 5.49 -4.41 7.23
N GLU A 231 4.51 -5.06 6.62
CA GLU A 231 3.09 -4.81 6.85
C GLU A 231 2.67 -5.03 8.31
N LEU A 232 3.12 -6.13 8.92
CA LEU A 232 2.90 -6.43 10.34
C LEU A 232 3.38 -5.31 11.26
N TYR A 233 4.63 -4.90 11.09
CA TYR A 233 5.22 -3.89 11.96
C TYR A 233 4.69 -2.48 11.68
N ALA A 234 4.26 -2.21 10.45
CA ALA A 234 3.70 -0.93 10.04
C ALA A 234 2.21 -0.77 10.37
N LEU A 235 1.52 -1.81 10.86
CA LEU A 235 0.06 -1.78 11.05
C LEU A 235 -0.45 -0.55 11.84
N PRO A 236 0.09 -0.21 13.04
CA PRO A 236 -0.32 1.03 13.72
C PRO A 236 -0.02 2.31 12.91
N THR A 237 1.07 2.33 12.15
CA THR A 237 1.42 3.44 11.25
C THR A 237 0.39 3.58 10.14
N LEU A 238 -0.02 2.48 9.52
CA LEU A 238 -1.01 2.45 8.43
C LEU A 238 -2.40 2.90 8.90
N VAL A 239 -2.81 2.49 10.11
CA VAL A 239 -4.12 2.81 10.66
C VAL A 239 -4.17 4.23 11.22
N LEU A 240 -3.17 4.64 12.01
CA LEU A 240 -3.21 5.89 12.78
C LEU A 240 -2.40 7.04 12.13
N GLY A 241 -1.55 6.76 11.15
CA GLY A 241 -0.67 7.76 10.51
C GLY A 241 -1.43 8.92 9.85
N GLN A 242 -2.71 8.73 9.53
CA GLN A 242 -3.56 9.80 8.99
C GLN A 242 -3.87 10.92 10.00
N ALA A 243 -3.73 10.66 11.31
CA ALA A 243 -3.89 11.67 12.37
C ALA A 243 -2.96 12.88 12.16
N LEU A 244 -1.78 12.67 11.56
CA LEU A 244 -0.81 13.73 11.32
C LEU A 244 -1.26 14.75 10.25
N GLY A 245 -2.43 14.58 9.65
CA GLY A 245 -3.05 15.58 8.78
C GLY A 245 -3.51 16.84 9.53
N ARG A 246 -3.84 16.76 10.83
CA ARG A 246 -4.22 17.92 11.64
C ARG A 246 -3.65 17.82 13.06
N GLN A 247 -3.07 18.91 13.55
CA GLN A 247 -2.40 18.94 14.85
C GLN A 247 -3.30 18.49 16.03
N ARG A 248 -4.59 18.83 15.99
CA ARG A 248 -5.58 18.42 17.01
C ARG A 248 -5.65 16.90 17.24
N TYR A 249 -5.52 16.10 16.18
CA TYR A 249 -5.59 14.64 16.29
C TYR A 249 -4.33 14.05 16.91
N VAL A 250 -3.19 14.71 16.72
CA VAL A 250 -1.94 14.25 17.32
C VAL A 250 -1.95 14.47 18.83
N PHE A 251 -2.54 15.58 19.30
CA PHE A 251 -2.80 15.78 20.73
C PHE A 251 -3.77 14.73 21.29
N TYR A 252 -4.83 14.40 20.56
CA TYR A 252 -5.73 13.32 20.97
C TYR A 252 -4.98 11.98 21.12
N LEU A 253 -4.07 11.62 20.19
CA LEU A 253 -3.24 10.41 20.31
C LEU A 253 -2.33 10.41 21.55
N ILE A 254 -1.93 11.59 22.05
CA ILE A 254 -1.18 11.73 23.31
C ILE A 254 -2.10 11.43 24.49
N GLU A 255 -3.29 12.02 24.52
CA GLU A 255 -4.28 11.83 25.59
C GLU A 255 -4.63 10.35 25.77
N ILE A 256 -4.82 9.63 24.67
CA ILE A 256 -5.12 8.19 24.70
C ILE A 256 -3.88 7.28 24.76
N LYS A 257 -2.69 7.84 24.96
CA LYS A 257 -1.41 7.12 25.11
C LYS A 257 -1.03 6.20 23.93
N GLN A 258 -1.40 6.57 22.70
CA GLN A 258 -1.11 5.79 21.48
C GLN A 258 0.05 6.36 20.67
N LEU A 259 0.52 7.58 20.98
CA LEU A 259 1.63 8.21 20.26
C LEU A 259 2.91 7.35 20.28
N SER A 260 3.22 6.71 21.41
CA SER A 260 4.39 5.84 21.53
C SER A 260 4.27 4.60 20.64
N LYS A 261 3.10 3.95 20.58
CA LYS A 261 2.83 2.80 19.72
C LYS A 261 2.92 3.15 18.23
N LEU A 262 2.34 4.28 17.83
CA LEU A 262 2.45 4.81 16.46
C LEU A 262 3.91 5.07 16.09
N THR A 263 4.63 5.75 16.98
CA THR A 263 6.03 6.10 16.75
C THR A 263 6.92 4.86 16.65
N TYR A 264 6.76 3.93 17.59
CA TYR A 264 7.49 2.67 17.61
C TYR A 264 7.21 1.85 16.35
N SER A 265 5.94 1.76 15.92
CA SER A 265 5.56 1.10 14.66
C SER A 265 6.26 1.72 13.45
N ALA A 266 6.28 3.05 13.35
CA ALA A 266 6.92 3.74 12.23
C ALA A 266 8.45 3.51 12.22
N TYR A 267 9.08 3.60 13.39
CA TYR A 267 10.51 3.30 13.56
C TYR A 267 10.82 1.83 13.24
N LYS A 268 9.99 0.90 13.71
CA LYS A 268 10.15 -0.53 13.47
C LYS A 268 9.99 -0.87 11.98
N GLY A 269 9.02 -0.27 11.29
CA GLY A 269 8.84 -0.46 9.84
C GLY A 269 10.09 -0.08 9.05
N VAL A 270 10.68 1.09 9.35
CA VAL A 270 11.91 1.55 8.67
C VAL A 270 13.11 0.68 9.04
N THR A 271 13.30 0.37 10.32
CA THR A 271 14.45 -0.44 10.77
C THR A 271 14.37 -1.89 10.30
N THR A 272 13.17 -2.47 10.18
CA THR A 272 12.98 -3.78 9.54
C THR A 272 13.43 -3.73 8.09
N PHE A 273 13.06 -2.69 7.32
CA PHE A 273 13.54 -2.56 5.94
C PHE A 273 15.08 -2.45 5.85
N LEU A 274 15.70 -1.69 6.76
CA LEU A 274 17.16 -1.58 6.82
C LEU A 274 17.85 -2.93 7.08
N ALA A 275 17.18 -3.84 7.81
CA ALA A 275 17.69 -5.18 8.09
C ALA A 275 17.57 -6.15 6.90
N ILE A 276 16.71 -5.87 5.92
CA ILE A 276 16.53 -6.73 4.74
C ILE A 276 17.80 -6.69 3.89
N PRO A 277 18.36 -7.82 3.44
CA PRO A 277 19.48 -7.82 2.51
C PRO A 277 19.16 -7.01 1.24
N ALA A 278 20.11 -6.22 0.72
CA ALA A 278 19.87 -5.38 -0.45
C ALA A 278 19.43 -6.22 -1.69
N THR A 279 19.98 -7.43 -1.80
CA THR A 279 19.62 -8.43 -2.82
C THR A 279 18.16 -8.90 -2.74
N VAL A 280 17.51 -8.78 -1.58
CA VAL A 280 16.10 -9.13 -1.39
C VAL A 280 15.23 -7.88 -1.48
N ALA A 281 15.68 -6.77 -0.88
CA ALA A 281 14.96 -5.51 -0.83
C ALA A 281 14.60 -4.98 -2.23
N VAL A 282 15.50 -5.14 -3.21
CA VAL A 282 15.29 -4.73 -4.61
C VAL A 282 14.07 -5.42 -5.25
N HIS A 283 13.68 -6.60 -4.78
CA HIS A 283 12.55 -7.35 -5.35
C HIS A 283 11.21 -7.08 -4.65
N LEU A 284 11.20 -6.29 -3.58
CA LEU A 284 9.96 -5.97 -2.86
C LEU A 284 8.99 -5.17 -3.75
N PRO A 285 7.68 -5.34 -3.54
CA PRO A 285 6.69 -4.56 -4.27
C PRO A 285 6.67 -3.09 -3.82
N THR A 286 6.13 -2.23 -4.67
CA THR A 286 5.90 -0.79 -4.43
C THR A 286 5.22 -0.53 -3.08
N ALA A 287 4.31 -1.41 -2.64
CA ALA A 287 3.62 -1.26 -1.36
C ALA A 287 4.59 -1.24 -0.16
N SER A 288 5.62 -2.08 -0.17
CA SER A 288 6.66 -2.08 0.88
C SER A 288 7.39 -0.73 0.92
N PHE A 289 7.68 -0.14 -0.23
CA PHE A 289 8.31 1.19 -0.33
C PHE A 289 7.38 2.31 0.12
N VAL A 290 6.10 2.23 -0.25
CA VAL A 290 5.05 3.16 0.20
C VAL A 290 4.97 3.17 1.73
N ILE A 291 5.00 2.00 2.37
CA ILE A 291 5.04 1.88 3.84
C ILE A 291 6.25 2.61 4.41
N ILE A 292 7.46 2.35 3.89
CA ILE A 292 8.69 2.96 4.41
C ILE A 292 8.66 4.48 4.30
N TRP A 293 8.23 4.99 3.14
CA TRP A 293 8.04 6.43 2.93
C TRP A 293 7.00 7.01 3.87
N HIS A 294 5.88 6.31 4.09
CA HIS A 294 4.86 6.75 5.01
C HIS A 294 5.36 6.77 6.46
N SER A 295 6.05 5.73 6.91
CA SER A 295 6.69 5.66 8.23
C SER A 295 7.72 6.78 8.43
N LEU A 296 8.57 7.05 7.43
CA LEU A 296 9.55 8.14 7.49
C LEU A 296 8.88 9.52 7.58
N MET A 297 7.79 9.72 6.83
CA MET A 297 6.95 10.92 6.92
C MET A 297 6.33 11.08 8.32
N VAL A 298 5.82 10.00 8.92
CA VAL A 298 5.27 10.01 10.28
C VAL A 298 6.34 10.42 11.28
N LEU A 299 7.50 9.76 11.28
CA LEU A 299 8.62 10.08 12.18
C LEU A 299 9.08 11.53 12.04
N SER A 300 9.25 12.00 10.80
CA SER A 300 9.71 13.37 10.51
C SER A 300 8.72 14.41 11.02
N LYS A 301 7.42 14.22 10.76
CA LYS A 301 6.37 15.14 11.25
C LYS A 301 6.28 15.15 12.77
N LEU A 302 6.30 14.00 13.43
CA LEU A 302 6.27 13.93 14.89
C LEU A 302 7.52 14.57 15.50
N SER A 303 8.69 14.39 14.87
CA SER A 303 9.94 15.01 15.31
C SER A 303 9.93 16.54 15.24
N LEU A 304 9.23 17.11 14.25
CA LEU A 304 9.08 18.56 14.16
C LEU A 304 8.13 19.12 15.20
N ILE A 305 7.03 18.41 15.49
CA ILE A 305 6.01 18.88 16.43
C ILE A 305 6.50 18.70 17.88
N PHE A 306 7.14 17.56 18.19
CA PHE A 306 7.43 17.14 19.57
C PHE A 306 8.90 16.82 19.85
N GLY A 307 9.81 16.94 18.88
CA GLY A 307 11.19 16.45 19.02
C GLY A 307 12.04 17.12 20.09
N SER A 308 11.59 18.24 20.67
CA SER A 308 12.22 18.89 21.83
C SER A 308 11.59 18.52 23.18
N GLN A 309 10.43 17.87 23.20
CA GLN A 309 9.58 17.74 24.40
C GLN A 309 9.30 16.29 24.87
N THR A 310 9.92 15.27 24.26
CA THR A 310 9.49 13.88 24.52
C THR A 310 10.57 12.95 25.09
N GLU A 311 10.17 12.14 26.07
CA GLU A 311 10.88 10.94 26.52
C GLU A 311 11.01 9.88 25.41
N ILE A 312 10.17 9.94 24.37
CA ILE A 312 10.15 9.03 23.22
C ILE A 312 11.42 9.22 22.37
N VAL A 313 12.26 8.19 22.31
CA VAL A 313 13.60 8.25 21.70
C VAL A 313 13.53 8.29 20.18
N GLU A 314 12.54 7.61 19.61
CA GLU A 314 12.37 7.37 18.17
C GLU A 314 12.05 8.65 17.38
N ILE A 315 11.41 9.65 17.99
CA ILE A 315 11.08 10.95 17.36
C ILE A 315 12.09 12.05 17.67
N ARG A 316 13.17 11.75 18.39
CA ARG A 316 14.25 12.72 18.57
C ARG A 316 14.82 13.04 17.18
N LYS A 317 15.06 14.33 16.92
CA LYS A 317 15.59 14.80 15.62
C LYS A 317 16.86 14.04 15.20
N LYS A 318 17.73 13.71 16.17
CA LYS A 318 18.93 12.89 15.94
C LYS A 318 18.59 11.48 15.43
N THR A 319 17.65 10.79 16.08
CA THR A 319 17.23 9.44 15.68
C THR A 319 16.65 9.43 14.27
N VAL A 320 15.74 10.36 13.96
CA VAL A 320 15.14 10.46 12.61
C VAL A 320 16.20 10.78 11.55
N HIS A 321 17.15 11.65 11.88
CA HIS A 321 18.29 11.95 11.02
C HIS A 321 19.16 10.70 10.76
N ASP A 322 19.53 9.97 11.82
CA ASP A 322 20.38 8.77 11.71
C ASP A 322 19.68 7.66 10.90
N VAL A 323 18.37 7.49 11.07
CA VAL A 323 17.54 6.60 10.25
C VAL A 323 17.50 7.04 8.79
N GLY A 324 17.37 8.35 8.53
CA GLY A 324 17.42 8.90 7.17
C GLY A 324 18.75 8.62 6.47
N LEU A 325 19.88 8.80 7.17
CA LEU A 325 21.20 8.47 6.65
C LEU A 325 21.38 6.97 6.40
N ALA A 326 20.88 6.12 7.29
CA ALA A 326 20.93 4.67 7.09
C ALA A 326 20.11 4.24 5.86
N LEU A 327 18.93 4.84 5.64
CA LEU A 327 18.13 4.61 4.43
C LEU A 327 18.88 5.05 3.17
N MET A 328 19.53 6.21 3.19
CA MET A 328 20.33 6.68 2.05
C MET A 328 21.45 5.71 1.69
N ARG A 329 22.14 5.14 2.69
CA ARG A 329 23.17 4.10 2.46
C ARG A 329 22.55 2.84 1.87
N LYS A 330 21.40 2.41 2.40
CA LYS A 330 20.69 1.23 1.90
C LYS A 330 20.26 1.37 0.44
N LEU A 331 19.75 2.54 0.06
CA LEU A 331 19.38 2.85 -1.32
C LEU A 331 20.61 2.89 -2.23
N ASP A 332 21.74 3.38 -1.73
CA ASP A 332 23.02 3.38 -2.47
C ASP A 332 23.51 1.97 -2.79
N GLU A 333 23.38 1.03 -1.83
CA GLU A 333 23.72 -0.39 -2.04
C GLU A 333 22.89 -1.06 -3.15
N MET A 334 21.66 -0.61 -3.36
CA MET A 334 20.76 -1.16 -4.39
C MET A 334 20.90 -0.44 -5.74
N SER A 335 21.45 0.78 -5.74
CA SER A 335 21.55 1.61 -6.92
C SER A 335 22.66 1.12 -7.87
N ARG A 336 22.38 1.21 -9.16
CA ARG A 336 23.28 0.95 -10.28
C ARG A 336 23.62 2.23 -11.05
N GLY A 337 23.29 3.39 -10.52
CA GLY A 337 23.51 4.69 -11.16
C GLY A 337 22.21 5.44 -11.39
N ASP A 338 21.89 5.76 -12.65
CA ASP A 338 20.69 6.55 -13.01
C ASP A 338 19.41 5.70 -12.92
N ASP A 339 18.98 5.41 -11.69
CA ASP A 339 17.83 4.57 -11.40
C ASP A 339 16.93 5.14 -10.28
N VAL A 340 15.86 4.39 -9.98
CA VAL A 340 14.88 4.75 -8.93
C VAL A 340 15.56 4.93 -7.58
N TRP A 341 16.58 4.14 -7.26
CA TRP A 341 17.23 4.15 -5.95
C TRP A 341 18.07 5.42 -5.77
N ALA A 342 18.81 5.83 -6.80
CA ALA A 342 19.52 7.11 -6.79
C ALA A 342 18.57 8.30 -6.70
N ASN A 343 17.40 8.23 -7.36
CA ASN A 343 16.36 9.25 -7.21
C ASN A 343 15.81 9.31 -5.77
N CYS A 344 15.43 8.16 -5.20
CA CYS A 344 14.95 8.09 -3.81
C CYS A 344 15.99 8.60 -2.81
N LYS A 345 17.28 8.27 -3.00
CA LYS A 345 18.39 8.76 -2.17
C LYS A 345 18.46 10.30 -2.15
N ARG A 346 18.31 10.95 -3.32
CA ARG A 346 18.27 12.42 -3.43
C ARG A 346 17.10 13.03 -2.68
N ILE A 347 15.91 12.42 -2.76
CA ILE A 347 14.71 12.88 -2.05
C ILE A 347 14.91 12.77 -0.54
N ILE A 348 15.39 11.63 -0.03
CA ILE A 348 15.66 11.46 1.41
C ILE A 348 16.73 12.45 1.87
N GLY A 349 17.80 12.64 1.10
CA GLY A 349 18.85 13.62 1.43
C GLY A 349 18.31 15.05 1.57
N SER A 350 17.38 15.45 0.70
CA SER A 350 16.73 16.75 0.78
C SER A 350 15.88 16.88 2.05
N MET A 351 15.13 15.83 2.41
CA MET A 351 14.34 15.78 3.64
C MET A 351 15.22 15.86 4.90
N VAL A 352 16.33 15.11 4.93
CA VAL A 352 17.28 15.10 6.05
C VAL A 352 17.91 16.48 6.23
N SER A 353 18.40 17.09 5.15
CA SER A 353 18.95 18.46 5.19
C SER A 353 17.92 19.49 5.68
N TRP A 354 16.67 19.37 5.25
CA TRP A 354 15.60 20.23 5.75
C TRP A 354 15.33 20.06 7.25
N LEU A 355 15.32 18.81 7.75
CA LEU A 355 15.20 18.54 9.19
C LEU A 355 16.36 19.15 9.99
N GLU A 356 17.57 19.19 9.44
CA GLU A 356 18.72 19.86 10.06
C GLU A 356 18.56 21.38 10.11
N ASN A 357 18.15 22.00 9.00
CA ASN A 357 17.94 23.46 8.92
C ASN A 357 16.78 23.93 9.82
N SER A 358 15.80 23.06 10.12
CA SER A 358 14.76 23.33 11.12
C SER A 358 15.30 23.47 12.56
N LYS A 359 16.60 23.19 12.80
CA LYS A 359 17.26 23.44 14.10
C LYS A 359 17.61 24.93 14.29
N SER A 360 17.72 25.71 13.21
CA SER A 360 18.28 27.07 13.23
C SER A 360 17.25 28.21 13.28
N GLU A 361 15.95 27.94 13.13
CA GLU A 361 14.93 28.97 13.36
C GLU A 361 14.60 29.04 14.86
N PRO A 362 14.84 30.18 15.53
CA PRO A 362 14.32 30.39 16.88
C PRO A 362 12.79 30.38 16.80
N GLN A 363 12.15 29.57 17.64
CA GLN A 363 10.72 29.70 17.89
C GLN A 363 10.44 31.16 18.26
N ARG A 364 9.82 31.93 17.36
CA ARG A 364 9.37 33.29 17.69
C ARG A 364 8.47 33.17 18.91
N PRO A 365 8.73 33.92 20.00
CA PRO A 365 7.82 33.93 21.13
C PRO A 365 6.44 34.34 20.61
N GLN A 366 5.44 33.48 20.84
CA GLN A 366 4.05 33.86 20.65
C GLN A 366 3.78 35.03 21.60
N THR A 367 3.78 36.23 21.04
CA THR A 367 3.34 37.42 21.74
C THR A 367 1.85 37.26 22.00
N SER A 368 1.52 37.01 23.27
CA SER A 368 0.18 37.18 23.82
C SER A 368 -0.32 38.59 23.52
N SER A 369 -1.43 38.71 22.81
CA SER A 369 -2.30 39.89 22.78
C SER A 369 -3.73 39.42 22.53
#